data_AF-A0A9D5NEI6-F1
#
_entry.id   AF-A0A9D5NEI6-F1
#
_cell.length_a   1.000
_cell.length_b   1.000
_cell.length_c   1.000
_cell.angle_alpha   90.00
_cell.angle_beta   90.00
_cell.angle_gamma   90.00
#
_symmetry.space_group_name_H-M   'P 1'
#
loop_
_entity.id
_entity.type
_entity.pdbx_description
1 polymer ?
#
loop_
_entity_poly.entity_id
_entity_poly.type
_entity_poly.pdbx_seq_one_letter_code
_entity_poly.pdbx_strand_id
1 'polypeptide(L)'
;MKKQENKSKIKIQNIIIVINIVILLAITCFYAYRLIHFYRIENPKIDKQTTLSEAITMKKNITSIGDGLYKKKDTYTYKGKEVNNYLEYSGYLFRIISVDEDDNVKVITDDAITNLAWGIDDNYEKSYIKIWLTGENEHEGIFYNSLNNALNYLVDTSFCTETVDEDVKKCKDNTTDKVGLLSLDEYKEVGGSKSYLNKDNYWWLSNPSEDGIWYVYSDGKINDVSNSGNEYYSYGVRPVITIKGDTKLISGDGTLKNPYTIEKDTGNMLKDKSVGKYIKYSDLTWRIIEKNDSYVRVALDGFIKEDNEDYERVYSNNLTTYSSTNAIGYYLNYMFYETLDHSYMVDGTIYTNRYDSTVDFNYLKLFSSSITAKVGMMQVGDLFMNDYSDYFLVSRTSTYVGTVYRVLEDNKLYADLPTSKAKIRPTIFLDLDSPIKSGSGTKEKPYVIGDIDEEK
;
A
#
# COMPACT_ATOMS: atom_id res chain seq x y z
N MET A 1 -63.80 -61.60 5.11
CA MET A 1 -62.40 -61.66 5.58
C MET A 1 -61.41 -60.73 4.86
N LYS A 2 -61.58 -60.32 3.59
CA LYS A 2 -60.60 -59.49 2.85
C LYS A 2 -60.40 -58.02 3.28
N LYS A 3 -61.30 -57.42 4.09
CA LYS A 3 -61.25 -55.98 4.43
C LYS A 3 -60.34 -55.66 5.63
N GLN A 4 -60.00 -56.66 6.46
CA GLN A 4 -59.22 -56.49 7.69
C GLN A 4 -57.71 -56.61 7.43
N GLU A 5 -57.28 -57.49 6.51
CA GLU A 5 -55.87 -57.63 6.07
C GLU A 5 -55.33 -56.38 5.36
N ASN A 6 -56.18 -55.69 4.58
CA ASN A 6 -55.74 -54.48 3.87
C ASN A 6 -55.49 -53.30 4.83
N LYS A 7 -56.23 -53.21 5.94
CA LYS A 7 -56.06 -52.18 6.97
C LYS A 7 -54.79 -52.38 7.81
N SER A 8 -54.36 -53.63 8.04
CA SER A 8 -53.10 -53.91 8.76
C SER A 8 -51.87 -53.71 7.87
N LYS A 9 -51.95 -54.07 6.57
CA LYS A 9 -50.90 -53.77 5.58
C LYS A 9 -50.61 -52.27 5.44
N ILE A 10 -51.65 -51.44 5.39
CA ILE A 10 -51.50 -49.96 5.33
C ILE A 10 -50.84 -49.40 6.60
N LYS A 11 -51.15 -49.95 7.80
CA LYS A 11 -50.50 -49.55 9.05
C LYS A 11 -49.00 -49.91 9.08
N ILE A 12 -48.64 -51.10 8.62
CA ILE A 12 -47.24 -51.55 8.55
C ILE A 12 -46.43 -50.71 7.55
N GLN A 13 -47.03 -50.38 6.40
CA GLN A 13 -46.39 -49.55 5.37
C GLN A 13 -46.07 -48.13 5.89
N ASN A 14 -47.01 -47.52 6.64
CA ASN A 14 -46.78 -46.22 7.28
C ASN A 14 -45.69 -46.29 8.37
N ILE A 15 -45.61 -47.39 9.12
CA ILE A 15 -44.54 -47.59 10.12
C ILE A 15 -43.18 -47.69 9.45
N ILE A 16 -43.06 -48.41 8.33
CA ILE A 16 -41.81 -48.52 7.56
C ILE A 16 -41.39 -47.15 7.00
N ILE A 17 -42.34 -46.35 6.51
CA ILE A 17 -42.06 -44.98 6.04
C ILE A 17 -41.50 -44.12 7.19
N VAL A 18 -42.12 -44.17 8.37
CA VAL A 18 -41.64 -43.43 9.55
C VAL A 18 -40.24 -43.89 9.96
N ILE A 19 -39.98 -45.20 9.97
CA ILE A 19 -38.64 -45.76 10.28
C ILE A 19 -37.61 -45.26 9.27
N ASN A 20 -37.92 -45.29 7.97
CA ASN A 20 -37.00 -44.78 6.95
C ASN A 20 -36.71 -43.28 7.10
N ILE A 21 -37.73 -42.48 7.44
CA ILE A 21 -37.55 -41.04 7.70
C ILE A 21 -36.64 -40.83 8.92
N VAL A 22 -36.83 -41.59 10.00
CA VAL A 22 -35.98 -41.52 11.20
C VAL A 22 -34.54 -41.92 10.88
N ILE A 23 -34.33 -42.97 10.09
CA ILE A 23 -33.00 -43.38 9.65
C ILE A 23 -32.34 -42.29 8.80
N LEU A 24 -33.07 -41.70 7.85
CA LEU A 24 -32.58 -40.60 7.01
C LEU A 24 -32.19 -39.39 7.87
N LEU A 25 -33.02 -39.02 8.83
CA LEU A 25 -32.74 -37.94 9.78
C LEU A 25 -31.48 -38.23 10.60
N ALA A 26 -31.33 -39.45 11.12
CA ALA A 26 -30.15 -39.85 11.88
C ALA A 26 -28.87 -39.77 11.04
N ILE A 27 -28.92 -40.21 9.77
CA ILE A 27 -27.82 -40.10 8.81
C ILE A 27 -27.49 -38.63 8.56
N THR A 28 -28.48 -37.79 8.26
CA THR A 28 -28.24 -36.35 8.03
C THR A 28 -27.67 -35.64 9.25
N CYS A 29 -28.16 -35.94 10.46
CA CYS A 29 -27.62 -35.40 11.70
C CYS A 29 -26.17 -35.84 11.94
N PHE A 30 -25.85 -37.11 11.66
CA PHE A 30 -24.48 -37.62 11.78
C PHE A 30 -23.52 -36.91 10.83
N TYR A 31 -23.89 -36.75 9.55
CA TYR A 31 -23.06 -36.04 8.58
C TYR A 31 -22.99 -34.53 8.85
N ALA A 32 -24.08 -33.90 9.32
CA ALA A 32 -24.08 -32.49 9.72
C ALA A 32 -23.18 -32.26 10.94
N TYR A 33 -23.26 -33.11 11.97
CA TYR A 33 -22.35 -33.08 13.11
C TYR A 33 -20.90 -33.24 12.66
N ARG A 34 -20.64 -34.24 11.81
CA ARG A 34 -19.29 -34.52 11.29
C ARG A 34 -18.75 -33.33 10.50
N LEU A 35 -19.56 -32.71 9.65
CA LEU A 35 -19.23 -31.50 8.91
C LEU A 35 -18.85 -30.37 9.88
N ILE A 36 -19.69 -30.06 10.87
CA ILE A 36 -19.43 -28.99 11.85
C ILE A 36 -18.17 -29.30 12.68
N HIS A 37 -17.98 -30.55 13.08
CA HIS A 37 -16.83 -30.98 13.88
C HIS A 37 -15.52 -30.82 13.10
N PHE A 38 -15.44 -31.34 11.87
CA PHE A 38 -14.25 -31.18 11.04
C PHE A 38 -14.04 -29.72 10.61
N TYR A 39 -15.11 -28.99 10.31
CA TYR A 39 -15.03 -27.56 10.03
C TYR A 39 -14.40 -26.77 11.19
N ARG A 40 -14.75 -27.09 12.45
CA ARG A 40 -14.17 -26.44 13.65
C ARG A 40 -12.70 -26.82 13.88
N ILE A 41 -12.29 -28.03 13.52
CA ILE A 41 -10.89 -28.47 13.62
C ILE A 41 -10.04 -27.77 12.55
N GLU A 42 -10.58 -27.64 11.33
CA GLU A 42 -9.90 -26.97 10.23
C GLU A 42 -9.94 -25.44 10.35
N ASN A 43 -10.93 -24.89 11.06
CA ASN A 43 -11.08 -23.45 11.30
C ASN A 43 -11.16 -23.16 12.81
N PRO A 44 -10.04 -23.31 13.55
CA PRO A 44 -10.00 -22.92 14.94
C PRO A 44 -10.32 -21.43 15.05
N LYS A 45 -11.10 -21.05 16.07
CA LYS A 45 -11.37 -19.64 16.35
C LYS A 45 -10.07 -18.99 16.80
N ILE A 46 -9.75 -17.84 16.21
CA ILE A 46 -8.69 -16.95 16.66
C ILE A 46 -9.09 -16.44 18.06
N ASP A 47 -8.26 -16.71 19.06
CA ASP A 47 -8.48 -16.23 20.43
C ASP A 47 -7.95 -14.80 20.55
N LYS A 48 -8.42 -14.02 21.52
CA LYS A 48 -7.97 -12.64 21.79
C LYS A 48 -6.47 -12.51 22.09
N GLN A 49 -5.74 -13.62 22.26
CA GLN A 49 -4.31 -13.64 22.52
C GLN A 49 -3.46 -14.11 21.33
N THR A 50 -4.06 -14.53 20.22
CA THR A 50 -3.32 -15.06 19.06
C THR A 50 -2.41 -13.97 18.46
N THR A 51 -1.14 -14.31 18.23
CA THR A 51 -0.19 -13.42 17.54
C THR A 51 -0.41 -13.45 16.03
N LEU A 52 0.12 -12.44 15.32
CA LEU A 52 0.10 -12.42 13.86
C LEU A 52 0.78 -13.67 13.28
N SER A 53 1.98 -14.02 13.79
CA SER A 53 2.71 -15.22 13.33
C SER A 53 1.90 -16.50 13.52
N GLU A 54 1.29 -16.70 14.69
CA GLU A 54 0.47 -17.89 14.98
C GLU A 54 -0.72 -18.02 14.00
N ALA A 55 -1.36 -16.91 13.65
CA ALA A 55 -2.46 -16.89 12.69
C ALA A 55 -1.99 -17.24 11.27
N ILE A 56 -0.82 -16.75 10.86
CA ILE A 56 -0.23 -17.03 9.55
C ILE A 56 0.22 -18.48 9.44
N THR A 57 0.92 -19.00 10.45
CA THR A 57 1.60 -20.30 10.42
C THR A 57 0.70 -21.49 10.81
N MET A 58 -0.61 -21.26 10.97
CA MET A 58 -1.58 -22.34 11.18
C MET A 58 -1.45 -23.43 10.11
N LYS A 59 -1.53 -24.69 10.53
CA LYS A 59 -1.36 -25.87 9.65
C LYS A 59 -2.23 -25.82 8.38
N LYS A 60 -3.44 -25.25 8.47
CA LYS A 60 -4.37 -25.10 7.34
C LYS A 60 -3.86 -24.17 6.22
N ASN A 61 -2.97 -23.24 6.55
CA ASN A 61 -2.41 -22.28 5.60
C ASN A 61 -1.16 -22.84 4.89
N ILE A 62 -0.56 -23.91 5.41
CA ILE A 62 0.68 -24.50 4.88
C ILE A 62 0.36 -25.38 3.68
N THR A 63 1.07 -25.16 2.57
CA THR A 63 1.04 -26.00 1.37
C THR A 63 2.39 -26.67 1.09
N SER A 64 2.38 -27.69 0.24
CA SER A 64 3.58 -28.34 -0.30
C SER A 64 3.62 -28.33 -1.83
N ILE A 65 2.53 -27.90 -2.48
CA ILE A 65 2.37 -27.89 -3.95
C ILE A 65 1.56 -26.64 -4.34
N GLY A 66 1.99 -25.95 -5.40
CA GLY A 66 1.28 -24.79 -5.94
C GLY A 66 1.50 -23.51 -5.13
N ASP A 67 0.50 -22.63 -5.12
CA ASP A 67 0.59 -21.32 -4.49
C ASP A 67 0.23 -21.44 -2.99
N GLY A 68 0.96 -20.73 -2.12
CA GLY A 68 0.65 -20.67 -0.69
C GLY A 68 1.87 -20.49 0.22
N LEU A 69 1.68 -20.77 1.51
CA LEU A 69 2.72 -20.69 2.53
C LEU A 69 3.51 -22.00 2.59
N TYR A 70 4.82 -21.93 2.38
CA TYR A 70 5.72 -23.08 2.48
C TYR A 70 6.48 -23.06 3.79
N LYS A 71 6.54 -24.19 4.49
CA LYS A 71 7.38 -24.36 5.68
C LYS A 71 8.71 -25.01 5.32
N LYS A 72 9.82 -24.45 5.80
CA LYS A 72 11.17 -25.02 5.68
C LYS A 72 11.88 -24.93 7.02
N LYS A 73 12.04 -26.07 7.70
CA LYS A 73 12.47 -26.12 9.11
C LYS A 73 11.54 -25.27 9.97
N ASP A 74 12.03 -24.21 10.60
CA ASP A 74 11.28 -23.33 11.49
C ASP A 74 10.88 -21.99 10.83
N THR A 75 11.19 -21.80 9.54
CA THR A 75 10.78 -20.61 8.79
C THR A 75 9.65 -20.91 7.79
N TYR A 76 8.94 -19.86 7.40
CA TYR A 76 7.83 -19.92 6.46
C TYR A 76 7.97 -18.86 5.38
N THR A 77 7.66 -19.19 4.12
CA THR A 77 7.73 -18.24 2.99
C THR A 77 6.52 -18.40 2.08
N TYR A 78 5.86 -17.29 1.75
CA TYR A 78 4.80 -17.29 0.75
C TYR A 78 5.38 -17.38 -0.66
N LYS A 79 4.81 -18.24 -1.50
CA LYS A 79 5.21 -18.43 -2.90
C LYS A 79 4.00 -18.55 -3.82
N GLY A 80 4.20 -18.24 -5.09
CA GLY A 80 3.16 -18.33 -6.12
C GLY A 80 2.34 -17.05 -6.27
N LYS A 81 1.35 -17.04 -7.15
CA LYS A 81 0.62 -15.83 -7.55
C LYS A 81 -0.64 -15.60 -6.72
N GLU A 82 -1.43 -16.66 -6.52
CA GLU A 82 -2.76 -16.58 -5.91
C GLU A 82 -2.69 -16.98 -4.43
N VAL A 83 -2.29 -16.03 -3.58
CA VAL A 83 -2.15 -16.25 -2.12
C VAL A 83 -2.84 -15.16 -1.29
N ASN A 84 -3.40 -15.56 -0.15
CA ASN A 84 -4.04 -14.67 0.83
C ASN A 84 -3.02 -14.32 1.94
N ASN A 85 -2.20 -13.30 1.70
CA ASN A 85 -1.11 -12.90 2.58
C ASN A 85 -1.08 -11.37 2.80
N TYR A 86 -2.26 -10.75 2.91
CA TYR A 86 -2.38 -9.31 3.10
C TYR A 86 -2.34 -8.91 4.58
N LEU A 87 -1.61 -7.83 4.89
CA LEU A 87 -1.53 -7.20 6.20
C LEU A 87 -1.79 -5.69 6.04
N GLU A 88 -2.65 -5.13 6.88
CA GLU A 88 -2.84 -3.69 7.01
C GLU A 88 -2.16 -3.20 8.29
N TYR A 89 -1.26 -2.22 8.12
CA TYR A 89 -0.52 -1.58 9.20
C TYR A 89 -0.20 -0.13 8.83
N SER A 90 -0.41 0.80 9.75
CA SER A 90 -0.19 2.23 9.57
C SER A 90 -0.86 2.82 8.33
N GLY A 91 -2.06 2.34 7.98
CA GLY A 91 -2.79 2.75 6.77
C GLY A 91 -2.18 2.30 5.44
N TYR A 92 -1.12 1.48 5.47
CA TYR A 92 -0.53 0.81 4.31
C TYR A 92 -1.04 -0.62 4.20
N LEU A 93 -1.21 -1.07 2.95
CA LEU A 93 -1.45 -2.47 2.63
C LEU A 93 -0.12 -3.13 2.27
N PHE A 94 0.19 -4.23 2.96
CA PHE A 94 1.39 -5.03 2.77
C PHE A 94 1.04 -6.45 2.34
N ARG A 95 2.03 -7.11 1.74
CA ARG A 95 2.10 -8.55 1.46
C ARG A 95 3.14 -9.19 2.34
N ILE A 96 2.76 -10.29 2.99
CA ILE A 96 3.66 -11.05 3.85
C ILE A 96 4.60 -11.89 2.98
N ILE A 97 5.90 -11.71 3.18
CA ILE A 97 6.95 -12.46 2.50
C ILE A 97 7.23 -13.75 3.25
N SER A 98 7.57 -13.62 4.53
CA SER A 98 8.05 -14.73 5.35
C SER A 98 7.78 -14.53 6.83
N VAL A 99 7.90 -15.64 7.57
CA VAL A 99 7.97 -15.69 9.03
C VAL A 99 9.31 -16.36 9.39
N ASP A 100 10.12 -15.69 10.20
CA ASP A 100 11.43 -16.18 10.62
C ASP A 100 11.35 -17.14 11.83
N GLU A 101 12.52 -17.57 12.33
CA GLU A 101 12.62 -18.50 13.47
C GLU A 101 12.24 -17.87 14.82
N ASP A 102 12.22 -16.54 14.89
CA ASP A 102 11.83 -15.73 16.06
C ASP A 102 10.37 -15.25 15.95
N ASP A 103 9.59 -15.86 15.06
CA ASP A 103 8.21 -15.51 14.73
C ASP A 103 8.00 -14.10 14.13
N ASN A 104 9.06 -13.38 13.78
CA ASN A 104 8.90 -12.07 13.15
C ASN A 104 8.39 -12.22 11.72
N VAL A 105 7.54 -11.29 11.30
CA VAL A 105 6.82 -11.35 10.02
C VAL A 105 7.36 -10.28 9.08
N LYS A 106 8.14 -10.69 8.08
CA LYS A 106 8.68 -9.79 7.05
C LYS A 106 7.63 -9.51 6.00
N VAL A 107 7.40 -8.24 5.70
CA VAL A 107 6.34 -7.79 4.79
C VAL A 107 6.84 -6.69 3.86
N ILE A 108 6.25 -6.62 2.65
CA ILE A 108 6.52 -5.59 1.63
C ILE A 108 5.22 -4.88 1.29
N THR A 109 5.27 -3.58 1.01
CA THR A 109 4.10 -2.85 0.49
C THR A 109 3.50 -3.56 -0.74
N ASP A 110 2.15 -3.65 -0.82
CA ASP A 110 1.46 -4.41 -1.88
C ASP A 110 1.75 -3.85 -3.28
N ASP A 111 2.03 -2.56 -3.36
CA ASP A 111 2.43 -1.84 -4.57
C ASP A 111 3.53 -0.81 -4.24
N ALA A 112 4.14 -0.22 -5.27
CA ALA A 112 5.01 0.93 -5.13
C ALA A 112 4.24 2.10 -4.49
N ILE A 113 4.87 2.78 -3.54
CA ILE A 113 4.24 3.91 -2.85
C ILE A 113 4.72 5.27 -3.36
N THR A 114 5.85 5.29 -4.07
CA THR A 114 6.38 6.46 -4.77
C THR A 114 7.37 6.04 -5.86
N ASN A 115 7.84 7.00 -6.66
CA ASN A 115 8.91 6.80 -7.62
C ASN A 115 10.10 7.69 -7.33
N LEU A 116 11.29 7.09 -7.31
CA LEU A 116 12.55 7.79 -7.15
C LEU A 116 13.62 7.13 -8.02
N ALA A 117 14.56 7.94 -8.50
CA ALA A 117 15.85 7.46 -8.96
C ALA A 117 16.70 7.01 -7.78
N TRP A 118 17.58 6.05 -8.02
CA TRP A 118 18.54 5.56 -7.02
C TRP A 118 19.48 6.68 -6.53
N GLY A 119 20.00 7.47 -7.47
CA GLY A 119 21.05 8.45 -7.27
C GLY A 119 22.24 8.16 -8.19
N ILE A 120 23.33 8.90 -8.02
CA ILE A 120 24.56 8.77 -8.83
C ILE A 120 25.57 7.77 -8.27
N ASP A 121 25.37 7.34 -7.02
CA ASP A 121 26.22 6.34 -6.36
C ASP A 121 25.39 5.08 -6.21
N ASP A 122 25.85 3.99 -6.81
CA ASP A 122 25.14 2.71 -6.80
C ASP A 122 25.13 2.07 -5.40
N ASN A 123 25.93 2.56 -4.46
CA ASN A 123 25.90 2.09 -3.08
C ASN A 123 24.55 2.39 -2.41
N TYR A 124 23.87 1.34 -1.95
CA TYR A 124 22.58 1.43 -1.25
C TYR A 124 22.60 2.44 -0.09
N GLU A 125 23.66 2.46 0.74
CA GLU A 125 23.74 3.34 1.92
C GLU A 125 23.77 4.83 1.58
N LYS A 126 24.16 5.18 0.34
CA LYS A 126 24.20 6.56 -0.14
C LYS A 126 23.05 6.89 -1.09
N SER A 127 22.22 5.91 -1.41
CA SER A 127 21.12 6.09 -2.34
C SER A 127 20.08 7.06 -1.77
N TYR A 128 19.43 7.81 -2.65
CA TYR A 128 18.31 8.67 -2.26
C TYR A 128 17.11 7.85 -1.78
N ILE A 129 17.00 6.58 -2.21
CA ILE A 129 15.96 5.67 -1.71
C ILE A 129 16.19 5.36 -0.24
N LYS A 130 17.42 5.00 0.15
CA LYS A 130 17.77 4.77 1.56
C LYS A 130 17.47 6.00 2.42
N ILE A 131 17.88 7.18 1.95
CA ILE A 131 17.61 8.45 2.65
C ILE A 131 16.10 8.69 2.78
N TRP A 132 15.32 8.41 1.73
CA TRP A 132 13.84 8.54 1.76
C TRP A 132 13.16 7.52 2.68
N LEU A 133 13.70 6.31 2.79
CA LEU A 133 13.16 5.26 3.65
C LEU A 133 13.43 5.53 5.13
N THR A 134 14.66 5.88 5.51
CA THR A 134 15.12 5.88 6.91
C THR A 134 15.99 7.06 7.34
N GLY A 135 16.22 8.08 6.51
CA GLY A 135 17.03 9.22 6.92
C GLY A 135 16.41 10.01 8.09
N GLU A 136 17.23 10.74 8.82
CA GLU A 136 16.85 11.35 10.11
C GLU A 136 16.76 12.88 10.06
N ASN A 137 17.21 13.50 8.96
CA ASN A 137 17.14 14.95 8.82
C ASN A 137 15.77 15.42 8.30
N GLU A 138 15.57 16.74 8.27
CA GLU A 138 14.38 17.35 7.69
C GLU A 138 14.17 16.88 6.24
N HIS A 139 12.95 16.46 5.93
CA HIS A 139 12.54 15.89 4.64
C HIS A 139 13.17 14.54 4.26
N GLU A 140 13.86 13.88 5.19
CA GLU A 140 14.33 12.50 5.05
C GLU A 140 13.43 11.53 5.84
N GLY A 141 13.62 10.21 5.62
CA GLY A 141 12.89 9.18 6.35
C GLY A 141 11.37 9.25 6.17
N ILE A 142 10.91 9.81 5.05
CA ILE A 142 9.50 10.09 4.74
C ILE A 142 8.64 8.86 5.00
N PHE A 143 9.08 7.67 4.56
CA PHE A 143 8.33 6.45 4.82
C PHE A 143 8.34 6.04 6.29
N TYR A 144 9.51 5.89 6.92
CA TYR A 144 9.57 5.44 8.32
C TYR A 144 8.82 6.38 9.26
N ASN A 145 8.96 7.69 9.08
CA ASN A 145 8.29 8.71 9.89
C ASN A 145 6.76 8.75 9.68
N SER A 146 6.26 8.19 8.58
CA SER A 146 4.83 8.06 8.35
C SER A 146 4.19 6.87 9.10
N LEU A 147 5.01 5.95 9.63
CA LEU A 147 4.54 4.74 10.30
C LEU A 147 4.08 5.03 11.74
N ASN A 148 2.84 4.68 12.02
CA ASN A 148 2.23 4.84 13.33
C ASN A 148 2.83 3.85 14.35
N ASN A 149 3.39 4.38 15.45
CA ASN A 149 3.97 3.58 16.54
C ASN A 149 5.04 2.57 16.08
N ALA A 150 5.87 2.91 15.09
CA ALA A 150 6.88 2.03 14.49
C ALA A 150 7.74 1.26 15.51
N LEU A 151 8.20 1.92 16.58
CA LEU A 151 9.02 1.27 17.63
C LEU A 151 8.33 0.11 18.36
N ASN A 152 6.99 0.13 18.44
CA ASN A 152 6.24 -0.94 19.10
C ASN A 152 6.13 -2.18 18.21
N TYR A 153 6.02 -1.97 16.90
CA TYR A 153 5.71 -3.03 15.93
C TYR A 153 6.93 -3.55 15.18
N LEU A 154 7.99 -2.75 14.99
CA LEU A 154 9.10 -3.09 14.09
C LEU A 154 10.35 -3.58 14.82
N VAL A 155 10.99 -4.60 14.25
CA VAL A 155 12.32 -5.07 14.65
C VAL A 155 13.37 -4.62 13.64
N ASP A 156 14.63 -4.54 14.08
CA ASP A 156 15.74 -4.30 13.16
C ASP A 156 15.90 -5.52 12.26
N THR A 157 16.09 -5.27 10.97
CA THR A 157 16.11 -6.30 9.93
C THR A 157 17.39 -6.18 9.13
N SER A 158 18.04 -7.31 8.88
CA SER A 158 19.16 -7.39 7.95
C SER A 158 18.63 -7.36 6.52
N PHE A 159 19.05 -6.36 5.74
CA PHE A 159 18.76 -6.24 4.32
C PHE A 159 20.03 -6.49 3.51
N CYS A 160 19.92 -7.34 2.49
CA CYS A 160 21.05 -7.62 1.61
C CYS A 160 21.32 -6.43 0.69
N THR A 161 22.53 -5.88 0.76
CA THR A 161 22.95 -4.71 -0.04
C THR A 161 24.25 -4.97 -0.77
N GLU A 162 24.72 -6.22 -0.79
CA GLU A 162 25.88 -6.66 -1.56
C GLU A 162 25.65 -6.41 -3.06
N THR A 163 26.71 -6.01 -3.76
CA THR A 163 26.77 -6.05 -5.22
C THR A 163 26.76 -7.51 -5.68
N VAL A 164 25.78 -7.88 -6.47
CA VAL A 164 25.56 -9.29 -6.83
C VAL A 164 25.27 -9.47 -8.31
N ASP A 165 25.64 -10.65 -8.79
CA ASP A 165 25.23 -11.14 -10.11
C ASP A 165 23.85 -11.78 -10.02
N GLU A 166 23.26 -12.07 -11.19
CA GLU A 166 21.98 -12.74 -11.28
C GLU A 166 21.96 -14.08 -10.49
N ASP A 167 23.06 -14.82 -10.45
CA ASP A 167 23.13 -16.15 -9.82
C ASP A 167 23.31 -16.14 -8.28
N VAL A 168 23.10 -15.00 -7.62
CA VAL A 168 23.21 -14.88 -6.17
C VAL A 168 22.40 -15.94 -5.41
N LYS A 169 23.06 -16.60 -4.45
CA LYS A 169 22.43 -17.60 -3.57
C LYS A 169 22.53 -17.25 -2.10
N LYS A 170 23.43 -16.34 -1.75
CA LYS A 170 23.67 -15.97 -0.35
C LYS A 170 24.28 -14.58 -0.30
N CYS A 171 23.70 -13.72 0.52
CA CYS A 171 24.20 -12.40 0.82
C CYS A 171 25.34 -12.44 1.85
N LYS A 172 26.41 -11.69 1.62
CA LYS A 172 27.53 -11.48 2.54
C LYS A 172 27.43 -10.12 3.23
N ASP A 173 27.19 -9.07 2.45
CA ASP A 173 27.15 -7.70 2.95
C ASP A 173 25.71 -7.25 3.14
N ASN A 174 25.41 -6.85 4.37
CA ASN A 174 24.07 -6.46 4.77
C ASN A 174 24.12 -5.12 5.49
N THR A 175 23.02 -4.41 5.42
CA THR A 175 22.71 -3.29 6.31
C THR A 175 21.61 -3.70 7.29
N THR A 176 21.52 -3.01 8.43
CA THR A 176 20.55 -3.32 9.48
C THR A 176 19.70 -2.11 9.77
N ASP A 177 18.40 -2.20 9.51
CA ASP A 177 17.45 -1.09 9.65
C ASP A 177 16.03 -1.56 9.96
N LYS A 178 15.15 -0.62 10.31
CA LYS A 178 13.70 -0.86 10.44
C LYS A 178 12.99 -0.99 9.10
N VAL A 179 13.54 -0.38 8.05
CA VAL A 179 12.96 -0.33 6.71
C VAL A 179 14.06 -0.51 5.68
N GLY A 180 13.78 -1.31 4.65
CA GLY A 180 14.66 -1.46 3.50
C GLY A 180 13.89 -1.80 2.22
N LEU A 181 14.58 -2.40 1.26
CA LEU A 181 14.00 -2.95 0.04
C LEU A 181 14.14 -4.48 0.02
N LEU A 182 13.38 -5.13 -0.86
CA LEU A 182 13.51 -6.56 -1.10
C LEU A 182 14.79 -6.85 -1.88
N SER A 183 15.52 -7.89 -1.49
CA SER A 183 16.70 -8.31 -2.23
C SER A 183 16.35 -9.21 -3.43
N LEU A 184 17.31 -9.35 -4.33
CA LEU A 184 17.19 -10.18 -5.53
C LEU A 184 16.95 -11.66 -5.20
N ASP A 185 17.65 -12.20 -4.20
CA ASP A 185 17.48 -13.59 -3.78
C ASP A 185 16.12 -13.83 -3.12
N GLU A 186 15.63 -12.88 -2.32
CA GLU A 186 14.28 -12.94 -1.73
C GLU A 186 13.20 -12.88 -2.81
N TYR A 187 13.35 -12.00 -3.81
CA TYR A 187 12.44 -11.92 -4.95
C TYR A 187 12.37 -13.26 -5.72
N LYS A 188 13.53 -13.89 -5.94
CA LYS A 188 13.59 -15.22 -6.56
C LYS A 188 12.98 -16.30 -5.67
N GLU A 189 13.19 -16.22 -4.36
CA GLU A 189 12.68 -17.21 -3.41
C GLU A 189 11.14 -17.25 -3.37
N VAL A 190 10.47 -16.10 -3.46
CA VAL A 190 9.00 -16.03 -3.52
C VAL A 190 8.41 -16.43 -4.89
N GLY A 191 9.27 -16.64 -5.89
CA GLY A 191 8.89 -17.14 -7.22
C GLY A 191 9.09 -16.15 -8.37
N GLY A 192 9.71 -14.99 -8.13
CA GLY A 192 10.02 -13.98 -9.14
C GLY A 192 8.78 -13.53 -9.92
N SER A 193 8.86 -13.57 -11.25
CA SER A 193 7.78 -13.16 -12.16
C SER A 193 6.46 -13.93 -12.01
N LYS A 194 6.49 -15.11 -11.37
CA LYS A 194 5.31 -15.93 -11.08
C LYS A 194 4.76 -15.75 -9.66
N SER A 195 5.31 -14.81 -8.90
CA SER A 195 4.88 -14.53 -7.54
C SER A 195 3.76 -13.48 -7.50
N TYR A 196 3.10 -13.38 -6.35
CA TYR A 196 2.12 -12.34 -6.02
C TYR A 196 2.72 -10.92 -5.99
N LEU A 197 4.05 -10.77 -6.06
CA LEU A 197 4.72 -9.48 -6.11
C LEU A 197 4.74 -8.87 -7.51
N ASN A 198 4.47 -9.65 -8.56
CA ASN A 198 4.38 -9.13 -9.92
C ASN A 198 3.06 -8.37 -10.12
N LYS A 199 3.16 -7.05 -10.31
CA LYS A 199 2.04 -6.09 -10.33
C LYS A 199 2.09 -5.16 -11.56
N ASP A 200 2.67 -5.63 -12.66
CA ASP A 200 2.73 -4.86 -13.92
C ASP A 200 3.44 -3.49 -13.80
N ASN A 201 4.37 -3.35 -12.84
CA ASN A 201 5.07 -2.11 -12.52
C ASN A 201 6.60 -2.28 -12.48
N TYR A 202 7.32 -1.18 -12.63
CA TYR A 202 8.77 -1.13 -12.45
C TYR A 202 9.13 -0.78 -11.01
N TRP A 203 10.02 -1.52 -10.36
CA TRP A 203 10.42 -1.21 -8.98
C TRP A 203 11.81 -1.73 -8.62
N TRP A 204 12.45 -1.05 -7.66
CA TRP A 204 13.82 -1.30 -7.23
C TRP A 204 13.94 -2.50 -6.29
N LEU A 205 15.03 -3.26 -6.45
CA LEU A 205 15.53 -4.20 -5.45
C LEU A 205 16.67 -3.53 -4.66
N SER A 206 17.05 -4.11 -3.52
CA SER A 206 18.11 -3.54 -2.65
C SER A 206 19.53 -3.71 -3.19
N ASN A 207 19.73 -4.58 -4.18
CA ASN A 207 21.05 -5.01 -4.61
C ASN A 207 21.60 -4.18 -5.80
N PRO A 208 22.83 -3.67 -5.69
CA PRO A 208 23.62 -3.27 -6.85
C PRO A 208 24.09 -4.48 -7.68
N SER A 209 24.53 -4.23 -8.91
CA SER A 209 25.27 -5.16 -9.78
C SER A 209 26.54 -4.48 -10.32
N GLU A 210 27.31 -5.17 -11.16
CA GLU A 210 28.44 -4.54 -11.88
C GLU A 210 27.99 -3.49 -12.91
N ASP A 211 26.75 -3.60 -13.41
CA ASP A 211 26.19 -2.76 -14.49
C ASP A 211 25.20 -1.69 -13.98
N GLY A 212 24.87 -1.69 -12.69
CA GLY A 212 23.99 -0.70 -12.07
C GLY A 212 23.23 -1.25 -10.87
N ILE A 213 21.90 -1.18 -10.89
CA ILE A 213 21.02 -1.55 -9.78
C ILE A 213 19.96 -2.51 -10.25
N TRP A 214 19.77 -3.62 -9.54
CA TRP A 214 18.71 -4.57 -9.84
C TRP A 214 17.31 -3.96 -9.66
N TYR A 215 16.46 -4.16 -10.65
CA TYR A 215 15.05 -3.79 -10.64
C TYR A 215 14.21 -4.86 -11.31
N VAL A 216 12.90 -4.77 -11.09
CA VAL A 216 11.89 -5.64 -11.67
C VAL A 216 11.14 -4.87 -12.77
N TYR A 217 10.96 -5.51 -13.93
CA TYR A 217 10.13 -5.04 -15.04
C TYR A 217 8.64 -5.26 -14.77
N SER A 218 7.78 -4.59 -15.56
CA SER A 218 6.34 -4.82 -15.50
C SER A 218 5.94 -6.28 -15.74
N ASP A 219 6.66 -7.06 -16.56
CA ASP A 219 6.37 -8.49 -16.71
C ASP A 219 6.95 -9.39 -15.59
N GLY A 220 7.55 -8.78 -14.57
CA GLY A 220 8.16 -9.44 -13.41
C GLY A 220 9.57 -9.99 -13.66
N LYS A 221 10.16 -9.82 -14.85
CA LYS A 221 11.58 -10.16 -15.08
C LYS A 221 12.48 -9.16 -14.37
N ILE A 222 13.75 -9.54 -14.20
CA ILE A 222 14.78 -8.71 -13.56
C ILE A 222 15.73 -8.13 -14.62
N ASN A 223 16.33 -6.98 -14.30
CA ASN A 223 17.43 -6.35 -15.04
C ASN A 223 18.17 -5.40 -14.10
N ASP A 224 19.36 -4.98 -14.48
CA ASP A 224 20.29 -4.19 -13.70
C ASP A 224 20.83 -2.95 -14.42
N VAL A 225 20.56 -2.81 -15.73
CA VAL A 225 20.83 -1.58 -16.48
C VAL A 225 19.87 -0.47 -16.03
N SER A 226 20.24 0.22 -14.94
CA SER A 226 19.42 1.17 -14.18
C SER A 226 19.57 2.63 -14.62
N ASN A 227 20.46 2.90 -15.58
CA ASN A 227 20.68 4.22 -16.16
C ASN A 227 20.91 4.14 -17.69
N SER A 228 20.83 5.28 -18.37
CA SER A 228 21.29 5.45 -19.75
C SER A 228 22.06 6.76 -19.88
N GLY A 229 23.39 6.67 -19.88
CA GLY A 229 24.25 7.85 -19.87
C GLY A 229 24.08 8.64 -18.57
N ASN A 230 23.57 9.87 -18.65
CA ASN A 230 23.31 10.72 -17.48
C ASN A 230 21.84 10.69 -17.01
N GLU A 231 21.00 9.87 -17.63
CA GLU A 231 19.59 9.72 -17.25
C GLU A 231 19.43 8.51 -16.34
N TYR A 232 19.11 8.76 -15.07
CA TYR A 232 18.78 7.75 -14.10
C TYR A 232 17.27 7.51 -14.13
N TYR A 233 16.88 6.25 -14.30
CA TYR A 233 15.46 5.92 -14.30
C TYR A 233 14.87 6.15 -12.90
N SER A 234 13.59 6.52 -12.84
CA SER A 234 12.85 6.64 -11.58
C SER A 234 11.81 5.53 -11.53
N TYR A 235 12.07 4.50 -10.73
CA TYR A 235 11.20 3.35 -10.56
C TYR A 235 10.52 3.33 -9.20
N GLY A 236 9.53 2.45 -9.06
CA GLY A 236 8.73 2.29 -7.87
C GLY A 236 9.58 1.91 -6.66
N VAL A 237 9.29 2.52 -5.52
CA VAL A 237 9.87 2.17 -4.22
C VAL A 237 8.84 1.34 -3.46
N ARG A 238 9.23 0.12 -3.09
CA ARG A 238 8.40 -0.81 -2.29
C ARG A 238 9.09 -1.12 -0.97
N PRO A 239 8.78 -0.37 0.10
CA PRO A 239 9.39 -0.61 1.39
C PRO A 239 9.09 -2.00 1.93
N VAL A 240 10.09 -2.55 2.59
CA VAL A 240 10.07 -3.81 3.33
C VAL A 240 10.32 -3.51 4.80
N ILE A 241 9.49 -4.07 5.67
CA ILE A 241 9.59 -3.97 7.13
C ILE A 241 9.41 -5.35 7.76
N THR A 242 9.81 -5.50 9.01
CA THR A 242 9.59 -6.73 9.77
C THR A 242 8.82 -6.45 11.05
N ILE A 243 7.65 -7.07 11.17
CA ILE A 243 6.78 -6.98 12.33
C ILE A 243 7.25 -7.95 13.41
N LYS A 244 7.33 -7.49 14.65
CA LYS A 244 7.75 -8.26 15.82
C LYS A 244 6.85 -9.49 16.06
N GLY A 245 7.44 -10.65 16.35
CA GLY A 245 6.71 -11.91 16.44
C GLY A 245 5.65 -12.02 17.56
N ASP A 246 5.79 -11.25 18.63
CA ASP A 246 4.80 -11.20 19.72
C ASP A 246 3.60 -10.27 19.44
N THR A 247 3.58 -9.61 18.26
CA THR A 247 2.52 -8.69 17.86
C THR A 247 1.17 -9.38 17.85
N LYS A 248 0.22 -8.84 18.60
CA LYS A 248 -1.14 -9.38 18.70
C LYS A 248 -1.97 -9.07 17.45
N LEU A 249 -2.65 -10.09 16.96
CA LEU A 249 -3.60 -9.92 15.87
C LEU A 249 -4.89 -9.27 16.39
N ILE A 250 -5.38 -8.23 15.72
CA ILE A 250 -6.64 -7.58 16.06
C ILE A 250 -7.80 -8.20 15.28
N SER A 251 -7.62 -8.40 13.97
CA SER A 251 -8.64 -8.94 13.05
C SER A 251 -8.02 -9.36 11.72
N GLY A 252 -8.83 -9.93 10.84
CA GLY A 252 -8.43 -10.30 9.49
C GLY A 252 -8.15 -11.78 9.31
N ASP A 253 -8.23 -12.22 8.06
CA ASP A 253 -7.91 -13.58 7.62
C ASP A 253 -6.82 -13.60 6.53
N GLY A 254 -6.23 -12.44 6.23
CA GLY A 254 -5.17 -12.28 5.25
C GLY A 254 -5.65 -12.20 3.81
N THR A 255 -6.96 -12.22 3.55
CA THR A 255 -7.51 -11.93 2.21
C THR A 255 -7.45 -10.43 1.90
N LEU A 256 -7.46 -10.05 0.62
CA LEU A 256 -7.49 -8.63 0.23
C LEU A 256 -8.69 -7.86 0.83
N LYS A 257 -9.84 -8.53 0.96
CA LYS A 257 -11.06 -7.91 1.52
C LYS A 257 -11.05 -7.82 3.04
N ASN A 258 -10.24 -8.63 3.70
CA ASN A 258 -10.15 -8.72 5.14
C ASN A 258 -8.67 -8.99 5.55
N PRO A 259 -7.77 -8.04 5.26
CA PRO A 259 -6.36 -8.18 5.53
C PRO A 259 -6.16 -8.38 7.04
N TYR A 260 -5.07 -9.05 7.43
CA TYR A 260 -4.68 -9.05 8.84
C TYR A 260 -4.49 -7.62 9.32
N THR A 261 -4.89 -7.31 10.55
CA THR A 261 -4.75 -5.98 11.14
C THR A 261 -4.12 -6.12 12.52
N ILE A 262 -3.12 -5.29 12.80
CA ILE A 262 -2.34 -5.33 14.06
C ILE A 262 -2.43 -4.02 14.87
N GLU A 263 -3.09 -3.01 14.32
CA GLU A 263 -3.30 -1.73 14.99
C GLU A 263 -4.70 -1.17 14.71
N LYS A 264 -5.10 -0.17 15.49
CA LYS A 264 -6.31 0.62 15.28
C LYS A 264 -5.97 2.07 15.57
N ASP A 265 -6.42 2.97 14.71
CA ASP A 265 -6.39 4.39 15.05
C ASP A 265 -7.29 4.62 16.26
N THR A 266 -6.80 5.44 17.18
CA THR A 266 -7.58 5.94 18.32
C THR A 266 -7.72 7.45 18.19
N GLY A 267 -8.41 8.11 19.12
CA GLY A 267 -8.65 9.55 19.05
C GLY A 267 -9.77 9.96 18.08
N ASN A 268 -10.20 11.21 18.19
CA ASN A 268 -11.32 11.75 17.41
C ASN A 268 -10.91 12.97 16.57
N MET A 269 -9.61 13.27 16.48
CA MET A 269 -9.08 14.35 15.65
C MET A 269 -8.33 13.79 14.44
N LEU A 270 -8.19 14.61 13.40
CA LEU A 270 -7.51 14.22 12.16
C LEU A 270 -6.03 13.89 12.38
N LYS A 271 -5.34 14.64 13.26
CA LYS A 271 -3.94 14.36 13.63
C LYS A 271 -3.71 12.94 14.20
N ASP A 272 -4.73 12.38 14.83
CA ASP A 272 -4.69 11.03 15.44
C ASP A 272 -4.79 9.91 14.40
N LYS A 273 -5.10 10.22 13.13
CA LYS A 273 -5.32 9.23 12.06
C LYS A 273 -4.04 8.92 11.32
N SER A 274 -3.82 7.65 11.02
CA SER A 274 -2.60 7.20 10.35
C SER A 274 -2.53 7.73 8.92
N VAL A 275 -1.30 8.00 8.45
CA VAL A 275 -1.03 8.24 7.02
C VAL A 275 -1.54 7.04 6.21
N GLY A 276 -2.04 7.27 5.00
CA GLY A 276 -2.63 6.24 4.13
C GLY A 276 -4.11 5.93 4.36
N LYS A 277 -4.70 6.37 5.48
CA LYS A 277 -6.15 6.25 5.72
C LYS A 277 -6.95 7.23 4.86
N TYR A 278 -8.24 6.90 4.67
CA TYR A 278 -9.16 7.69 3.86
C TYR A 278 -10.06 8.57 4.72
N ILE A 279 -10.31 9.78 4.24
CA ILE A 279 -11.24 10.74 4.83
C ILE A 279 -12.31 11.15 3.81
N LYS A 280 -13.47 11.60 4.28
CA LYS A 280 -14.50 12.24 3.48
C LYS A 280 -14.63 13.69 3.91
N TYR A 281 -14.45 14.61 2.96
CA TYR A 281 -14.56 16.05 3.17
C TYR A 281 -15.03 16.72 1.88
N SER A 282 -15.93 17.71 1.98
CA SER A 282 -16.57 18.35 0.81
C SER A 282 -17.22 17.36 -0.16
N ASP A 283 -17.87 16.33 0.37
CA ASP A 283 -18.43 15.19 -0.38
C ASP A 283 -17.44 14.37 -1.24
N LEU A 284 -16.16 14.67 -1.16
CA LEU A 284 -15.08 13.96 -1.84
C LEU A 284 -14.35 13.04 -0.86
N THR A 285 -13.79 11.95 -1.40
CA THR A 285 -12.92 11.04 -0.66
C THR A 285 -11.47 11.43 -0.90
N TRP A 286 -10.70 11.51 0.18
CA TRP A 286 -9.28 11.87 0.15
C TRP A 286 -8.46 10.84 0.90
N ARG A 287 -7.19 10.70 0.55
CA ARG A 287 -6.21 9.87 1.24
C ARG A 287 -5.21 10.75 1.99
N ILE A 288 -4.94 10.44 3.24
CA ILE A 288 -3.90 11.12 4.03
C ILE A 288 -2.54 10.74 3.46
N ILE A 289 -1.76 11.72 2.97
CA ILE A 289 -0.46 11.46 2.36
C ILE A 289 0.71 11.98 3.21
N GLU A 290 0.46 12.94 4.10
CA GLU A 290 1.47 13.57 4.94
C GLU A 290 0.81 14.18 6.17
N LYS A 291 1.50 14.13 7.30
CA LYS A 291 1.17 14.86 8.53
C LYS A 291 2.41 15.55 9.05
N ASN A 292 2.26 16.79 9.48
CA ASN A 292 3.30 17.54 10.19
C ASN A 292 2.66 18.36 11.33
N ASP A 293 3.45 19.20 11.99
CA ASP A 293 2.98 20.00 13.14
C ASP A 293 2.07 21.18 12.76
N SER A 294 1.85 21.44 11.47
CA SER A 294 1.03 22.55 10.97
C SER A 294 -0.28 22.10 10.31
N TYR A 295 -0.26 20.99 9.57
CA TYR A 295 -1.43 20.52 8.82
C TYR A 295 -1.39 19.01 8.57
N VAL A 296 -2.55 18.46 8.20
CA VAL A 296 -2.65 17.17 7.50
C VAL A 296 -2.89 17.43 6.03
N ARG A 297 -1.98 16.94 5.17
CA ARG A 297 -2.13 17.05 3.72
C ARG A 297 -2.74 15.77 3.18
N VAL A 298 -3.77 15.95 2.35
CA VAL A 298 -4.53 14.85 1.77
C VAL A 298 -4.58 14.98 0.25
N ALA A 299 -4.49 13.87 -0.46
CA ALA A 299 -4.65 13.79 -1.92
C ALA A 299 -6.03 13.26 -2.27
N LEU A 300 -6.63 13.77 -3.35
CA LEU A 300 -7.91 13.26 -3.82
C LEU A 300 -7.80 11.76 -4.16
N ASP A 301 -8.80 10.98 -3.75
CA ASP A 301 -8.95 9.59 -4.18
C ASP A 301 -9.57 9.56 -5.58
N GLY A 302 -8.72 9.78 -6.59
CA GLY A 302 -9.10 9.86 -8.00
C GLY A 302 -8.71 11.20 -8.61
N PHE A 303 -9.57 11.71 -9.47
CA PHE A 303 -9.35 12.96 -10.21
C PHE A 303 -10.52 13.92 -10.03
N ILE A 304 -10.27 15.20 -10.27
CA ILE A 304 -11.35 16.19 -10.41
C ILE A 304 -12.27 15.74 -11.54
N LYS A 305 -13.58 15.85 -11.35
CA LYS A 305 -14.58 15.49 -12.35
C LYS A 305 -15.42 16.69 -12.77
N GLU A 306 -15.72 16.76 -14.06
CA GLU A 306 -16.75 17.64 -14.64
C GLU A 306 -17.75 16.75 -15.38
N ASP A 307 -19.05 16.97 -15.18
CA ASP A 307 -20.13 16.16 -15.77
C ASP A 307 -20.00 14.64 -15.57
N ASN A 308 -19.43 14.23 -14.43
CA ASN A 308 -19.10 12.84 -14.05
C ASN A 308 -17.95 12.18 -14.83
N GLU A 309 -17.24 12.92 -15.69
CA GLU A 309 -16.05 12.45 -16.39
C GLU A 309 -14.77 13.02 -15.77
N ASP A 310 -13.65 12.31 -15.92
CA ASP A 310 -12.34 12.79 -15.45
C ASP A 310 -11.99 14.08 -16.19
N TYR A 311 -11.78 15.17 -15.44
CA TYR A 311 -11.47 16.46 -16.01
C TYR A 311 -10.00 16.53 -16.43
N GLU A 312 -9.77 16.75 -17.72
CA GLU A 312 -8.44 16.92 -18.28
C GLU A 312 -8.15 18.38 -18.64
N ARG A 313 -6.95 18.84 -18.25
CA ARG A 313 -6.48 20.19 -18.57
C ARG A 313 -4.99 20.16 -18.89
N VAL A 314 -4.54 21.21 -19.57
CA VAL A 314 -3.12 21.53 -19.70
C VAL A 314 -2.55 22.08 -18.39
N TYR A 315 -1.29 21.80 -18.11
CA TYR A 315 -0.57 22.38 -16.97
C TYR A 315 -0.43 23.90 -17.12
N SER A 316 0.03 24.34 -18.30
CA SER A 316 0.16 25.74 -18.69
C SER A 316 0.45 25.88 -20.19
N ASN A 317 0.19 27.05 -20.76
CA ASN A 317 0.52 27.33 -22.16
C ASN A 317 2.02 27.51 -22.40
N ASN A 318 2.78 27.95 -21.39
CA ASN A 318 4.20 28.29 -21.53
C ASN A 318 5.02 28.18 -20.23
N LEU A 319 4.40 27.80 -19.10
CA LEU A 319 5.09 27.72 -17.81
C LEU A 319 5.28 26.26 -17.39
N THR A 320 6.45 25.97 -16.82
CA THR A 320 6.74 24.66 -16.19
C THR A 320 6.87 24.75 -14.68
N THR A 321 6.84 25.96 -14.12
CA THR A 321 6.90 26.18 -12.67
C THR A 321 5.49 26.44 -12.16
N TYR A 322 5.11 25.72 -11.11
CA TYR A 322 3.81 25.87 -10.47
C TYR A 322 3.67 27.26 -9.83
N SER A 323 2.48 27.82 -9.90
CA SER A 323 2.11 29.10 -9.29
C SER A 323 0.61 29.07 -8.96
N SER A 324 0.24 29.47 -7.75
CA SER A 324 -1.17 29.52 -7.31
C SER A 324 -2.00 30.57 -8.06
N THR A 325 -1.37 31.49 -8.79
CA THR A 325 -2.04 32.60 -9.49
C THR A 325 -2.05 32.46 -11.00
N ASN A 326 -1.49 31.39 -11.57
CA ASN A 326 -1.42 31.18 -13.01
C ASN A 326 -1.82 29.76 -13.41
N ALA A 327 -2.35 29.62 -14.63
CA ALA A 327 -2.61 28.34 -15.30
C ALA A 327 -3.33 27.31 -14.41
N ILE A 328 -2.81 26.09 -14.27
CA ILE A 328 -3.42 25.03 -13.45
C ILE A 328 -3.53 25.41 -11.97
N GLY A 329 -2.55 26.15 -11.41
CA GLY A 329 -2.60 26.55 -10.01
C GLY A 329 -3.66 27.62 -9.72
N TYR A 330 -3.95 28.51 -10.68
CA TYR A 330 -5.11 29.41 -10.61
C TYR A 330 -6.43 28.62 -10.62
N TYR A 331 -6.57 27.66 -11.53
CA TYR A 331 -7.75 26.80 -11.56
C TYR A 331 -7.97 26.10 -10.20
N LEU A 332 -6.91 25.51 -9.63
CA LEU A 332 -6.98 24.81 -8.35
C LEU A 332 -7.34 25.73 -7.17
N ASN A 333 -6.72 26.91 -7.08
CA ASN A 333 -6.87 27.81 -5.92
C ASN A 333 -8.03 28.81 -6.02
N TYR A 334 -8.69 28.93 -7.18
CA TYR A 334 -9.82 29.83 -7.36
C TYR A 334 -11.09 29.13 -7.86
N MET A 335 -10.99 28.22 -8.83
CA MET A 335 -12.19 27.59 -9.40
C MET A 335 -12.58 26.33 -8.61
N PHE A 336 -11.63 25.42 -8.43
CA PHE A 336 -11.88 24.18 -7.69
C PHE A 336 -12.02 24.45 -6.18
N TYR A 337 -11.20 25.33 -5.61
CA TYR A 337 -11.30 25.72 -4.20
C TYR A 337 -12.69 26.21 -3.79
N GLU A 338 -13.37 26.99 -4.64
CA GLU A 338 -14.73 27.49 -4.35
C GLU A 338 -15.81 26.40 -4.33
N THR A 339 -15.50 25.20 -4.85
CA THR A 339 -16.41 24.04 -4.77
C THR A 339 -16.27 23.27 -3.46
N LEU A 340 -15.25 23.56 -2.66
CA LEU A 340 -14.96 22.87 -1.41
C LEU A 340 -15.60 23.61 -0.23
N ASP A 341 -15.90 22.87 0.84
CA ASP A 341 -16.07 23.42 2.17
C ASP A 341 -14.73 23.98 2.66
N HIS A 342 -14.75 25.16 3.29
CA HIS A 342 -13.55 25.87 3.76
C HIS A 342 -13.36 25.73 5.28
N SER A 343 -14.32 25.14 5.99
CA SER A 343 -14.39 25.17 7.47
C SER A 343 -13.12 24.68 8.17
N TYR A 344 -12.43 23.70 7.58
CA TYR A 344 -11.23 23.08 8.15
C TYR A 344 -9.99 23.23 7.25
N MET A 345 -10.08 24.03 6.18
CA MET A 345 -8.98 24.21 5.23
C MET A 345 -7.97 25.25 5.72
N VAL A 346 -6.70 24.84 5.77
CA VAL A 346 -5.58 25.70 6.17
C VAL A 346 -4.67 25.99 4.98
N ASP A 347 -3.78 26.96 5.16
CA ASP A 347 -2.71 27.20 4.19
C ASP A 347 -1.64 26.11 4.35
N GLY A 348 -1.11 25.62 3.22
CA GLY A 348 -0.04 24.64 3.23
C GLY A 348 1.12 25.02 2.31
N THR A 349 2.23 24.32 2.52
CA THR A 349 3.46 24.50 1.75
C THR A 349 3.43 23.58 0.54
N ILE A 350 3.63 24.16 -0.64
CA ILE A 350 3.78 23.43 -1.91
C ILE A 350 5.20 23.67 -2.40
N TYR A 351 6.00 22.61 -2.50
CA TYR A 351 7.36 22.69 -3.01
C TYR A 351 7.38 22.64 -4.53
N THR A 352 8.08 23.59 -5.15
CA THR A 352 7.97 23.88 -6.59
C THR A 352 9.30 23.74 -7.33
N ASN A 353 10.34 23.21 -6.66
CA ASN A 353 11.64 23.08 -7.30
C ASN A 353 11.72 21.85 -8.23
N ARG A 354 12.93 21.62 -8.79
CA ARG A 354 13.20 20.64 -9.83
C ARG A 354 13.66 19.31 -9.28
N TYR A 355 13.40 18.27 -10.08
CA TYR A 355 13.91 16.92 -9.92
C TYR A 355 14.41 16.48 -11.30
N ASP A 356 15.71 16.43 -11.53
CA ASP A 356 16.29 16.09 -12.85
C ASP A 356 17.80 15.84 -12.74
N SER A 357 18.44 15.56 -13.87
CA SER A 357 19.88 15.32 -13.95
C SER A 357 20.75 16.54 -13.56
N THR A 358 20.22 17.77 -13.57
CA THR A 358 20.99 18.96 -13.13
C THR A 358 21.17 19.03 -11.62
N VAL A 359 20.38 18.24 -10.89
CA VAL A 359 20.44 18.06 -9.45
C VAL A 359 20.67 16.60 -9.06
N ASP A 360 21.23 15.80 -9.98
CA ASP A 360 21.54 14.38 -9.77
C ASP A 360 20.34 13.52 -9.35
N PHE A 361 19.12 13.93 -9.74
CA PHE A 361 17.86 13.35 -9.29
C PHE A 361 17.73 13.26 -7.75
N ASN A 362 18.34 14.21 -7.04
CA ASN A 362 18.22 14.35 -5.60
C ASN A 362 16.84 14.95 -5.24
N TYR A 363 15.93 14.13 -4.71
CA TYR A 363 14.60 14.58 -4.33
C TYR A 363 14.62 15.68 -3.25
N LEU A 364 15.67 15.74 -2.41
CA LEU A 364 15.78 16.78 -1.38
C LEU A 364 15.86 18.19 -1.98
N LYS A 365 16.24 18.32 -3.25
CA LYS A 365 16.25 19.63 -3.92
C LYS A 365 14.86 20.19 -4.17
N LEU A 366 13.82 19.36 -4.19
CA LEU A 366 12.42 19.81 -4.29
C LEU A 366 12.09 20.82 -3.19
N PHE A 367 12.56 20.56 -1.95
CA PHE A 367 12.20 21.32 -0.76
C PHE A 367 12.85 22.72 -0.66
N SER A 368 13.75 23.07 -1.58
CA SER A 368 14.49 24.35 -1.52
C SER A 368 13.76 25.56 -2.12
N SER A 369 12.57 25.36 -2.69
CA SER A 369 11.70 26.45 -3.15
C SER A 369 10.24 26.04 -2.96
N SER A 370 9.43 26.93 -2.40
CA SER A 370 8.03 26.66 -2.11
C SER A 370 7.15 27.89 -2.29
N ILE A 371 5.85 27.65 -2.33
CA ILE A 371 4.80 28.65 -2.21
C ILE A 371 3.78 28.21 -1.16
N THR A 372 2.98 29.15 -0.69
CA THR A 372 1.85 28.88 0.21
C THR A 372 0.55 28.93 -0.58
N ALA A 373 -0.32 27.92 -0.42
CA ALA A 373 -1.63 27.88 -1.06
C ALA A 373 -2.61 26.95 -0.33
N LYS A 374 -3.90 27.03 -0.68
CA LYS A 374 -4.98 26.17 -0.14
C LYS A 374 -5.09 24.83 -0.87
N VAL A 375 -4.82 24.84 -2.17
CA VAL A 375 -4.91 23.67 -3.05
C VAL A 375 -3.61 23.50 -3.84
N GLY A 376 -3.06 22.30 -3.79
CA GLY A 376 -1.86 21.90 -4.50
C GLY A 376 -2.07 20.68 -5.39
N MET A 377 -0.97 20.06 -5.81
CA MET A 377 -0.93 18.75 -6.45
C MET A 377 0.16 17.91 -5.78
N MET A 378 0.26 16.65 -6.14
CA MET A 378 1.34 15.79 -5.66
C MET A 378 2.69 16.19 -6.28
N GLN A 379 3.78 15.84 -5.60
CA GLN A 379 5.15 15.98 -6.08
C GLN A 379 5.85 14.62 -6.13
N VAL A 380 6.97 14.55 -6.86
CA VAL A 380 7.87 13.39 -6.85
C VAL A 380 8.31 13.10 -5.41
N GLY A 381 8.24 11.84 -4.99
CA GLY A 381 8.60 11.42 -3.63
C GLY A 381 7.45 11.49 -2.62
N ASP A 382 6.28 12.05 -2.97
CA ASP A 382 5.09 11.97 -2.11
C ASP A 382 4.64 10.51 -1.96
N LEU A 383 4.12 10.18 -0.78
CA LEU A 383 3.50 8.88 -0.50
C LEU A 383 2.20 8.71 -1.29
N PHE A 384 1.97 7.49 -1.78
CA PHE A 384 0.77 7.09 -2.53
C PHE A 384 0.60 7.80 -3.88
N MET A 385 1.70 8.30 -4.44
CA MET A 385 1.73 8.89 -5.78
C MET A 385 1.27 7.88 -6.84
N ASN A 386 1.60 6.61 -6.67
CA ASN A 386 1.30 5.53 -7.61
C ASN A 386 -0.11 4.91 -7.50
N ASP A 387 -0.98 5.40 -6.61
CA ASP A 387 -2.37 4.91 -6.53
C ASP A 387 -3.16 5.16 -7.81
N TYR A 388 -2.76 6.18 -8.56
CA TYR A 388 -3.40 6.64 -9.79
C TYR A 388 -2.30 6.95 -10.80
N SER A 389 -2.65 6.89 -12.08
CA SER A 389 -1.78 7.24 -13.18
C SER A 389 -2.41 8.38 -14.00
N ASP A 390 -1.64 8.89 -14.95
CA ASP A 390 -2.10 9.79 -15.99
C ASP A 390 -2.42 11.23 -15.52
N TYR A 391 -1.69 11.73 -14.51
CA TYR A 391 -1.87 13.07 -13.94
C TYR A 391 -0.57 13.84 -13.71
N PHE A 392 -0.65 15.17 -13.70
CA PHE A 392 0.50 16.06 -13.51
C PHE A 392 0.99 16.16 -12.05
N LEU A 393 2.30 16.30 -11.89
CA LEU A 393 2.96 16.62 -10.62
C LEU A 393 3.38 18.10 -10.56
N VAL A 394 3.61 18.61 -9.36
CA VAL A 394 4.18 19.95 -9.14
C VAL A 394 5.64 20.01 -9.58
N SER A 395 6.39 18.91 -9.41
CA SER A 395 7.82 18.83 -9.68
C SER A 395 8.15 19.15 -11.14
N ARG A 396 9.07 20.10 -11.34
CA ARG A 396 9.58 20.47 -12.67
C ARG A 396 10.80 19.64 -13.05
N THR A 397 11.07 19.55 -14.35
CA THR A 397 12.30 18.93 -14.88
C THR A 397 12.92 19.82 -15.96
N SER A 398 14.24 19.77 -16.06
CA SER A 398 15.02 20.43 -17.11
C SER A 398 15.72 19.44 -18.04
N THR A 399 15.57 18.13 -17.83
CA THR A 399 16.07 17.09 -18.74
C THR A 399 15.55 17.32 -20.16
N TYR A 400 14.29 17.76 -20.26
CA TYR A 400 13.69 18.24 -21.51
C TYR A 400 13.22 19.68 -21.27
N VAL A 401 13.87 20.65 -21.91
CA VAL A 401 13.56 22.06 -21.70
C VAL A 401 12.07 22.30 -21.94
N GLY A 402 11.38 22.81 -20.93
CA GLY A 402 9.97 23.16 -21.06
C GLY A 402 8.99 22.01 -20.79
N THR A 403 9.35 20.98 -20.00
CA THR A 403 8.42 19.89 -19.60
C THR A 403 8.09 19.88 -18.11
N VAL A 404 7.06 19.12 -17.75
CA VAL A 404 6.56 18.86 -16.38
C VAL A 404 6.41 17.36 -16.16
N TYR A 405 6.51 16.89 -14.91
CA TYR A 405 6.32 15.46 -14.64
C TYR A 405 4.86 15.05 -14.66
N ARG A 406 4.64 13.84 -15.16
CA ARG A 406 3.39 13.08 -15.12
C ARG A 406 3.69 11.66 -14.64
N VAL A 407 2.76 11.05 -13.90
CA VAL A 407 2.79 9.61 -13.58
C VAL A 407 2.12 8.85 -14.72
N LEU A 408 2.72 7.81 -15.28
CA LEU A 408 2.13 6.96 -16.33
C LEU A 408 1.53 5.66 -15.78
N GLU A 409 0.82 4.90 -16.63
CA GLU A 409 0.14 3.65 -16.26
C GLU A 409 1.07 2.53 -15.75
N ASP A 410 2.34 2.50 -16.19
CA ASP A 410 3.36 1.55 -15.72
C ASP A 410 4.10 2.04 -14.45
N ASN A 411 3.51 3.03 -13.77
CA ASN A 411 4.09 3.70 -12.61
C ASN A 411 5.44 4.38 -12.91
N LYS A 412 5.74 4.78 -14.14
CA LYS A 412 6.93 5.60 -14.43
C LYS A 412 6.66 7.09 -14.32
N LEU A 413 7.71 7.84 -13.98
CA LEU A 413 7.74 9.29 -14.15
C LEU A 413 8.12 9.62 -15.59
N TYR A 414 7.30 10.45 -16.24
CA TYR A 414 7.52 10.92 -17.60
C TYR A 414 7.49 12.43 -17.66
N ALA A 415 8.38 13.00 -18.48
CA ALA A 415 8.47 14.43 -18.72
C ALA A 415 7.64 14.78 -19.96
N ASP A 416 6.54 15.50 -19.77
CA ASP A 416 5.60 15.87 -20.85
C ASP A 416 5.53 17.39 -21.02
N LEU A 417 5.08 17.86 -22.19
CA LEU A 417 4.87 19.27 -22.45
C LEU A 417 3.76 19.81 -21.52
N PRO A 418 3.91 21.03 -20.97
CA PRO A 418 2.88 21.63 -20.12
C PRO A 418 1.58 21.92 -20.89
N THR A 419 1.64 21.92 -22.23
CA THR A 419 0.50 22.06 -23.14
C THR A 419 -0.22 20.75 -23.42
N SER A 420 0.33 19.60 -23.02
CA SER A 420 -0.36 18.31 -23.09
C SER A 420 -1.52 18.29 -22.09
N LYS A 421 -2.59 17.56 -22.41
CA LYS A 421 -3.71 17.36 -21.48
C LYS A 421 -3.43 16.17 -20.57
N ALA A 422 -3.75 16.35 -19.30
CA ALA A 422 -3.75 15.27 -18.33
C ALA A 422 -4.84 15.48 -17.29
N LYS A 423 -5.13 14.41 -16.54
CA LYS A 423 -6.03 14.44 -15.38
C LYS A 423 -5.39 15.22 -14.25
N ILE A 424 -6.21 15.66 -13.30
CA ILE A 424 -5.75 16.45 -12.14
C ILE A 424 -6.10 15.72 -10.85
N ARG A 425 -5.07 15.35 -10.09
CA ARG A 425 -5.19 14.81 -8.73
C ARG A 425 -4.74 15.87 -7.72
N PRO A 426 -5.66 16.68 -7.17
CA PRO A 426 -5.32 17.77 -6.28
C PRO A 426 -4.96 17.26 -4.88
N THR A 427 -4.23 18.08 -4.15
CA THR A 427 -4.03 17.94 -2.71
C THR A 427 -4.61 19.15 -1.98
N ILE A 428 -5.12 18.95 -0.77
CA ILE A 428 -5.56 20.03 0.12
C ILE A 428 -4.90 19.88 1.48
N PHE A 429 -4.96 20.94 2.27
CA PHE A 429 -4.38 21.02 3.61
C PHE A 429 -5.49 21.26 4.63
N LEU A 430 -5.55 20.39 5.63
CA LEU A 430 -6.58 20.41 6.65
C LEU A 430 -5.97 20.65 8.03
N ASP A 431 -6.74 21.34 8.87
CA ASP A 431 -6.39 21.60 10.26
C ASP A 431 -6.17 20.29 11.03
N LEU A 432 -5.12 20.24 11.85
CA LEU A 432 -4.78 19.07 12.68
C LEU A 432 -5.92 18.66 13.63
N ASP A 433 -6.65 19.65 14.14
CA ASP A 433 -7.73 19.51 15.11
C ASP A 433 -9.11 19.39 14.44
N SER A 434 -9.15 19.09 13.13
CA SER A 434 -10.39 18.75 12.42
C SER A 434 -11.08 17.55 13.08
N PRO A 435 -12.33 17.67 13.57
CA PRO A 435 -13.03 16.58 14.24
C PRO A 435 -13.44 15.45 13.28
N ILE A 436 -13.34 14.22 13.76
CA ILE A 436 -13.82 13.02 13.06
C ILE A 436 -15.18 12.61 13.63
N LYS A 437 -16.21 12.77 12.82
CA LYS A 437 -17.61 12.46 13.16
C LYS A 437 -17.91 10.97 13.14
N SER A 438 -17.37 10.25 12.15
CA SER A 438 -17.64 8.82 11.96
C SER A 438 -16.64 8.18 11.00
N GLY A 439 -16.79 6.87 10.74
CA GLY A 439 -15.97 6.13 9.78
C GLY A 439 -14.86 5.32 10.43
N SER A 440 -14.23 4.44 9.64
CA SER A 440 -13.13 3.57 10.07
C SER A 440 -11.83 3.82 9.31
N GLY A 441 -11.82 4.83 8.43
CA GLY A 441 -10.64 5.20 7.64
C GLY A 441 -10.33 4.26 6.48
N THR A 442 -11.20 3.30 6.17
CA THR A 442 -11.08 2.46 4.96
C THR A 442 -11.67 3.20 3.77
N LYS A 443 -11.32 2.79 2.55
CA LYS A 443 -11.85 3.44 1.33
C LYS A 443 -13.39 3.38 1.25
N GLU A 444 -13.99 2.28 1.68
CA GLU A 444 -15.46 2.08 1.69
C GLU A 444 -16.14 2.82 2.85
N LYS A 445 -15.42 3.08 3.95
CA LYS A 445 -15.91 3.75 5.15
C LYS A 445 -14.89 4.79 5.63
N PRO A 446 -14.67 5.86 4.83
CA PRO A 446 -13.68 6.87 5.15
C PRO A 446 -14.07 7.63 6.43
N TYR A 447 -13.09 8.20 7.12
CA TYR A 447 -13.36 9.07 8.26
C TYR A 447 -14.08 10.35 7.79
N VAL A 448 -15.27 10.62 8.30
CA VAL A 448 -16.04 11.80 7.95
C VAL A 448 -15.59 12.96 8.82
N ILE A 449 -15.09 14.03 8.21
CA ILE A 449 -14.75 15.26 8.92
C ILE A 449 -16.00 16.10 9.14
N GLY A 450 -16.16 16.64 10.35
CA GLY A 450 -17.23 17.56 10.71
C GLY A 450 -17.55 17.53 12.19
N ASP A 451 -18.27 18.55 12.65
CA ASP A 451 -18.67 18.65 14.05
C ASP A 451 -19.50 17.43 14.49
N ILE A 452 -19.26 17.01 15.73
CA ILE A 452 -20.08 15.99 16.39
C ILE A 452 -21.38 16.69 16.74
N ASP A 453 -22.49 16.29 16.10
CA ASP A 453 -23.80 16.80 16.46
C ASP A 453 -24.05 16.44 17.94
N GLU A 454 -24.08 17.43 18.83
CA GLU A 454 -24.61 17.24 20.17
C GLU A 454 -26.10 16.88 20.01
N GLU A 455 -26.46 15.63 20.35
CA GLU A 455 -27.87 15.22 20.45
C GLU A 455 -28.58 16.21 21.38
N LYS A 456 -29.46 17.03 20.82
CA LYS A 456 -30.37 17.92 21.55
C LYS A 456 -31.57 17.20 22.11
#